data_AF-A0A1S4CDK6-F1
#
_entry.id   AF-A0A1S4CDK6-F1
#
_cell.length_a   1.000
_cell.length_b   1.000
_cell.length_c   1.000
_cell.angle_alpha   90.00
_cell.angle_beta   90.00
_cell.angle_gamma   90.00
#
_symmetry.space_group_name_H-M   'P 1'
#
loop_
_entity.id
_entity.type
_entity.pdbx_description
1 polymer ?
#
loop_
_entity_poly.entity_id
_entity_poly.type
_entity_poly.pdbx_seq_one_letter_code
_entity_poly.pdbx_strand_id
1 'polypeptide(L)'
;MKLFNHLKELGVKIFLVSSRKEHLRSPTIDNLVHVGFYGWTSLILRGQEDECKSAQGFKAEVRSKLISKGYRILGIVGDQWSSIEGLPSAKRTFKLPNPLYYVA
;
A
#
# COMPACT_ATOMS: atom_id res chain seq x y z
N MET A 1 4.85 3.52 14.17
CA MET A 1 5.68 4.53 13.48
C MET A 1 7.15 4.14 13.29
N LYS A 2 7.82 3.46 14.23
CA LYS A 2 9.27 3.17 14.16
C LYS A 2 9.75 2.63 12.81
N LEU A 3 9.08 1.62 12.25
CA LEU A 3 9.44 1.03 10.95
C LEU A 3 9.37 2.05 9.80
N PHE A 4 8.29 2.83 9.70
CA PHE A 4 8.10 3.79 8.61
C PHE A 4 9.18 4.88 8.64
N ASN A 5 9.47 5.42 9.81
CA ASN A 5 10.51 6.45 9.97
C ASN A 5 11.89 5.88 9.67
N HIS A 6 12.20 4.67 10.15
CA HIS A 6 13.47 4.01 9.86
C HIS A 6 13.66 3.74 8.35
N LEU A 7 12.62 3.27 7.64
CA LEU A 7 12.68 3.08 6.19
C LEU A 7 12.91 4.40 5.46
N LYS A 8 12.28 5.49 5.92
CA LYS A 8 12.47 6.84 5.37
C LYS A 8 13.90 7.34 5.58
N GLU A 9 14.47 7.15 6.78
CA GLU A 9 15.87 7.49 7.10
C GLU A 9 16.88 6.72 6.23
N LEU A 10 16.57 5.46 5.89
CA LEU A 10 17.36 4.65 4.96
C LEU A 10 17.17 5.05 3.48
N GLY A 11 16.37 6.08 3.18
CA GLY A 11 16.11 6.55 1.82
C GLY A 11 15.19 5.65 1.00
N VAL A 12 14.50 4.69 1.63
CA VAL A 12 13.56 3.80 0.95
C VAL A 12 12.34 4.60 0.50
N LYS A 13 11.95 4.43 -0.78
CA LYS A 13 10.72 5.02 -1.31
C LYS A 13 9.51 4.25 -0.79
N ILE A 14 8.66 4.94 -0.03
CA ILE A 14 7.48 4.33 0.60
C ILE A 14 6.24 4.66 -0.24
N PHE A 15 5.53 3.63 -0.67
CA PHE A 15 4.26 3.75 -1.39
C PHE A 15 3.14 3.23 -0.49
N LEU A 16 2.12 4.05 -0.26
CA LEU A 16 0.93 3.66 0.47
C LEU A 16 -0.15 3.25 -0.53
N VAL A 17 -0.59 1.99 -0.49
CA VAL A 17 -1.61 1.46 -1.42
C VAL A 17 -2.81 0.99 -0.61
N SER A 18 -3.98 1.61 -0.83
CA SER A 18 -5.18 1.35 -0.03
C SER A 18 -6.41 1.11 -0.90
N SER A 19 -7.32 0.26 -0.41
CA SER A 19 -8.61 0.05 -1.06
C SER A 19 -9.64 1.14 -0.72
N ARG A 20 -9.27 2.17 0.05
CA ARG A 20 -10.12 3.36 0.24
C ARG A 20 -10.42 4.00 -1.11
N LYS A 21 -11.59 4.61 -1.25
CA LYS A 21 -11.99 5.33 -2.47
C LYS A 21 -11.25 6.67 -2.57
N GLU A 22 -10.96 7.10 -3.79
CA GLU A 22 -10.20 8.32 -4.09
C GLU A 22 -10.84 9.58 -3.50
N HIS A 23 -12.17 9.67 -3.44
CA HIS A 23 -12.87 10.80 -2.81
C HIS A 23 -12.60 10.95 -1.30
N LEU A 24 -12.05 9.91 -0.65
CA LEU A 24 -11.61 9.94 0.75
C LEU A 24 -10.13 10.32 0.91
N ARG A 25 -9.48 10.84 -0.14
CA ARG A 25 -8.06 11.21 -0.09
C ARG A 25 -7.75 12.21 1.00
N SER A 26 -8.43 13.35 1.03
CA SER A 26 -8.20 14.41 2.01
C SER A 26 -8.29 13.91 3.46
N PRO A 27 -9.41 13.30 3.90
CA PRO A 27 -9.48 12.78 5.27
C PRO A 27 -8.50 11.64 5.55
N THR A 28 -8.05 10.89 4.53
CA THR A 28 -7.00 9.88 4.70
C THR A 28 -5.64 10.52 4.95
N ILE A 29 -5.28 11.58 4.23
CA ILE A 29 -4.04 12.33 4.42
C ILE A 29 -4.04 12.99 5.79
N ASP A 30 -5.13 13.66 6.16
CA ASP A 30 -5.23 14.37 7.45
C ASP A 30 -5.00 13.40 8.62
N ASN A 31 -5.63 12.22 8.59
CA ASN A 31 -5.42 11.20 9.62
C ASN A 31 -4.00 10.65 9.64
N LEU A 32 -3.37 10.42 8.47
CA LEU A 32 -2.00 9.94 8.40
C LEU A 32 -1.02 10.96 9.03
N VAL A 33 -1.18 12.23 8.67
CA VAL A 33 -0.35 13.33 9.19
C VAL A 33 -0.58 13.52 10.68
N HIS A 34 -1.84 13.50 11.13
CA HIS A 34 -2.21 13.65 12.53
C HIS A 34 -1.52 12.61 13.43
N VAL A 35 -1.39 11.37 12.96
CA VAL A 35 -0.69 10.30 13.70
C VAL A 35 0.79 10.16 13.35
N GLY A 36 1.37 11.16 12.68
CA GLY A 36 2.81 11.32 12.47
C GLY A 36 3.41 10.64 11.23
N PHE A 37 2.58 10.15 10.30
CA PHE A 37 3.06 9.69 8.99
C PHE A 37 3.09 10.86 8.00
N TYR A 38 4.25 11.07 7.38
CA TYR A 38 4.45 12.05 6.31
C TYR A 38 5.71 11.71 5.52
N GLY A 39 5.83 12.24 4.29
CA GLY A 39 6.97 12.01 3.42
C GLY A 39 6.97 10.64 2.71
N TRP A 40 5.79 10.05 2.51
CA TRP A 40 5.65 8.93 1.57
C TRP A 40 5.84 9.43 0.13
N THR A 41 6.28 8.55 -0.77
CA THR A 41 6.48 8.85 -2.19
C THR A 41 5.16 9.03 -2.93
N SER A 42 4.17 8.19 -2.65
CA SER A 42 2.82 8.30 -3.23
C SER A 42 1.78 7.59 -2.37
N LEU A 43 0.58 8.15 -2.34
CA LEU A 43 -0.63 7.53 -1.79
C LEU A 43 -1.55 7.15 -2.95
N ILE A 44 -1.77 5.86 -3.14
CA ILE A 44 -2.55 5.28 -4.22
C ILE A 44 -3.82 4.70 -3.60
N LEU A 45 -4.97 5.29 -3.96
CA LEU A 45 -6.30 4.86 -3.54
C LEU A 45 -7.05 4.36 -4.78
N ARG A 46 -8.25 3.80 -4.57
CA ARG A 46 -9.07 3.26 -5.66
C ARG A 46 -9.84 4.37 -6.39
N GLY A 47 -9.63 4.43 -7.70
CA GLY A 47 -10.45 5.25 -8.60
C GLY A 47 -11.78 4.58 -8.94
N GLN A 48 -12.57 5.25 -9.78
CA GLN A 48 -13.84 4.72 -10.27
C GLN A 48 -13.63 3.51 -11.19
N GLU A 49 -12.54 3.50 -11.94
CA GLU A 49 -12.11 2.40 -12.81
C GLU A 49 -11.72 1.12 -12.06
N ASP A 50 -11.53 1.21 -10.74
CA ASP A 50 -11.12 0.09 -9.88
C ASP A 50 -12.29 -0.52 -9.09
N GLU A 51 -13.52 -0.01 -9.23
CA GLU A 51 -14.66 -0.45 -8.42
C GLU A 51 -14.98 -1.94 -8.59
N CYS A 52 -14.85 -2.47 -9.81
CA CYS A 52 -15.08 -3.89 -10.10
C CYS A 52 -13.87 -4.78 -9.79
N LYS A 53 -12.72 -4.23 -9.40
CA LYS A 53 -11.49 -5.00 -9.15
C LYS A 53 -11.47 -5.57 -7.74
N SER A 54 -11.06 -6.82 -7.58
CA SER A 54 -10.77 -7.37 -6.24
C SER A 54 -9.62 -6.62 -5.57
N ALA A 55 -9.56 -6.64 -4.23
CA ALA A 55 -8.50 -5.99 -3.45
C ALA A 55 -7.11 -6.42 -3.93
N GLN A 56 -6.96 -7.73 -4.15
CA GLN A 56 -5.76 -8.34 -4.71
C GLN A 56 -5.45 -7.85 -6.12
N GLY A 57 -6.42 -7.88 -7.04
CA GLY A 57 -6.22 -7.48 -8.43
C GLY A 57 -5.75 -6.03 -8.56
N PHE A 58 -6.42 -5.11 -7.86
CA PHE A 58 -6.02 -3.70 -7.80
C PHE A 58 -4.58 -3.53 -7.29
N LYS A 59 -4.24 -4.15 -6.15
CA LYS A 59 -2.90 -4.01 -5.56
C LYS A 59 -1.82 -4.64 -6.42
N ALA A 60 -2.10 -5.77 -7.07
CA ALA A 60 -1.21 -6.42 -8.01
C ALA A 60 -0.92 -5.52 -9.22
N GLU A 61 -1.95 -4.90 -9.80
CA GLU A 61 -1.79 -3.94 -10.90
C GLU A 61 -0.96 -2.72 -10.48
N VAL A 62 -1.19 -2.17 -9.28
CA VAL A 62 -0.38 -1.09 -8.75
C VAL A 62 1.09 -1.51 -8.63
N ARG A 63 1.38 -2.73 -8.17
CA ARG A 63 2.75 -3.26 -8.13
C ARG A 63 3.36 -3.38 -9.53
N SER A 64 2.60 -3.87 -10.51
CA SER A 64 3.04 -3.90 -11.93
C SER A 64 3.39 -2.50 -12.44
N LYS A 65 2.55 -1.50 -12.17
CA LYS A 65 2.79 -0.09 -12.55
C LYS A 65 4.01 0.51 -11.86
N LEU A 66 4.32 0.10 -10.63
CA LEU A 66 5.54 0.55 -9.94
C LEU A 66 6.79 -0.07 -10.57
N ILE A 67 6.75 -1.37 -10.90
CA ILE A 67 7.88 -2.02 -11.57
C ILE A 67 8.12 -1.45 -12.97
N SER A 68 7.06 -1.17 -13.74
CA SER A 68 7.21 -0.56 -15.07
C SER A 68 7.78 0.86 -15.02
N LYS A 69 7.60 1.57 -13.90
CA LYS A 69 8.26 2.87 -13.62
C LYS A 69 9.73 2.73 -13.17
N GLY A 70 10.29 1.51 -13.14
CA GLY A 70 11.67 1.24 -12.76
C GLY A 70 11.90 1.00 -11.26
N TYR A 71 10.84 0.92 -10.45
CA TYR A 71 11.00 0.62 -9.03
C TYR A 71 11.24 -0.87 -8.78
N ARG A 72 12.13 -1.18 -7.84
CA ARG A 72 12.31 -2.54 -7.29
C ARG A 72 11.59 -2.65 -5.94
N ILE A 73 10.57 -3.50 -5.87
CA ILE A 73 9.78 -3.70 -4.64
C ILE A 73 10.55 -4.61 -3.67
N LEU A 74 11.12 -4.01 -2.62
CA LEU A 74 11.90 -4.73 -1.60
C LEU A 74 11.00 -5.49 -0.60
N GLY A 75 9.87 -4.87 -0.23
CA GLY A 75 9.00 -5.38 0.83
C GLY A 75 7.55 -4.96 0.63
N ILE A 76 6.63 -5.84 1.02
CA ILE A 76 5.20 -5.51 1.19
C ILE A 76 4.83 -5.76 2.65
N VAL A 77 4.17 -4.78 3.27
CA VAL A 77 3.59 -4.91 4.61
C VAL A 77 2.09 -4.77 4.45
N GLY A 78 1.33 -5.74 4.96
CA GLY A 78 -0.13 -5.73 4.86
C GLY A 78 -0.77 -6.63 5.91
N ASP A 79 -2.01 -6.33 6.26
CA ASP A 79 -2.79 -7.06 7.27
C ASP A 79 -3.69 -8.14 6.65
N GLN A 80 -3.78 -8.22 5.32
CA GLN A 80 -4.59 -9.18 4.58
C GLN A 80 -3.73 -9.88 3.52
N TRP A 81 -3.99 -11.16 3.26
CA TRP A 81 -3.29 -11.91 2.20
C TRP A 81 -3.53 -11.30 0.81
N SER A 82 -4.74 -10.81 0.54
CA SER A 82 -5.06 -10.03 -0.66
C SER A 82 -4.25 -8.75 -0.82
N SER A 83 -3.56 -8.26 0.22
CA SER A 83 -2.61 -7.15 0.09
C SER A 83 -1.23 -7.56 -0.42
N ILE A 84 -0.87 -8.83 -0.19
CA ILE A 84 0.47 -9.38 -0.37
C ILE A 84 0.52 -10.26 -1.62
N GLU A 85 -0.50 -11.08 -1.82
CA GLU A 85 -0.60 -12.07 -2.89
C GLU A 85 -0.86 -11.42 -4.26
N GLY A 86 -0.59 -12.20 -5.30
CA GLY A 86 -0.63 -11.77 -6.70
C GLY A 86 0.74 -11.33 -7.24
N LEU A 87 0.86 -11.32 -8.57
CA LEU A 87 2.07 -10.92 -9.26
C LEU A 87 1.99 -9.45 -9.71
N PRO A 88 3.10 -8.71 -9.69
CA PRO A 88 4.44 -9.12 -9.24
C PRO A 88 4.54 -9.13 -7.71
N SER A 89 5.35 -10.04 -7.16
CA SER A 89 5.63 -10.15 -5.73
C SER A 89 6.82 -9.27 -5.31
N ALA A 90 7.03 -9.13 -4.00
CA ALA A 90 8.20 -8.46 -3.43
C ALA A 90 9.24 -9.47 -2.94
N LYS A 91 10.48 -9.01 -2.73
CA LYS A 91 11.56 -9.85 -2.18
C LYS A 91 11.24 -10.41 -0.78
N ARG A 92 10.50 -9.64 0.03
CA ARG A 92 9.99 -10.03 1.35
C ARG A 92 8.57 -9.53 1.54
N THR A 93 7.79 -10.25 2.33
CA THR A 93 6.42 -9.90 2.66
C THR A 93 6.21 -10.06 4.17
N PHE A 94 5.44 -9.16 4.76
CA PHE A 94 5.19 -9.10 6.19
C PHE A 94 3.69 -9.00 6.43
N LYS A 95 3.10 -10.10 6.90
CA LYS A 95 1.68 -10.18 7.25
C LYS A 95 1.48 -9.71 8.69
N LEU A 96 0.72 -8.63 8.85
CA LEU A 96 0.29 -8.15 10.16
C LEU A 96 -0.93 -8.97 10.64
N PRO A 97 -1.08 -9.23 11.94
CA PRO A 97 -2.26 -9.87 12.49
C PRO A 97 -3.47 -8.94 12.38
N ASN A 98 -4.60 -9.47 11.91
CA ASN A 98 -5.90 -8.80 11.93
C ASN A 98 -6.99 -9.87 12.08
N PRO A 99 -7.54 -10.07 13.29
CA PRO A 99 -8.56 -11.09 13.56
C PRO A 99 -9.99 -10.63 13.25
N LEU A 100 -10.20 -9.36 12.91
CA LEU A 100 -11.54 -8.76 12.84
C LEU A 100 -12.29 -9.09 11.54
N TYR A 101 -11.58 -9.20 10.42
CA TYR A 101 -12.18 -9.48 9.12
C TYR A 101 -11.18 -10.09 8.15
N TYR A 102 -11.71 -10.73 7.11
CA TYR A 102 -10.95 -11.30 6.01
C TYR A 102 -11.37 -10.65 4.70
N VAL A 103 -10.40 -10.30 3.86
CA VAL A 103 -10.64 -9.80 2.49
C VAL A 103 -10.04 -10.81 1.52
N ALA A 104 -10.93 -11.57 0.87
CA ALA A 104 -10.59 -12.43 -0.25
C ALA A 104 -10.16 -11.62 -1.48
#